data_AF-A0A1G2PK86-F1
#
_entry.id   AF-A0A1G2PK86-F1
#
_cell.length_a   1.000
_cell.length_b   1.000
_cell.length_c   1.000
_cell.angle_alpha   90.00
_cell.angle_beta   90.00
_cell.angle_gamma   90.00
#
_symmetry.space_group_name_H-M   'P 1'
#
loop_
_entity.id
_entity.type
_entity.pdbx_description
1 polymer ?
#
loop_
_entity_poly.entity_id
_entity_poly.type
_entity_poly.pdbx_seq_one_letter_code
_entity_poly.pdbx_strand_id
1 'polypeptide(L)'
;MDGKQPHPFSQILALHETRRRQKPFLSDLPRVHINEATRAVAELYERTRNTLEYHDADIVRRMAIERTLKRLLAFGMLGGDVTHAENLLKELIRGGYFPNDEVPEERTYDIARITRRFLIANAVGIPKEIGSLFLSLTAIAIEDAVVVEEREMEQRFIQFSFTVLRDRIPWNERERKDRRHTAMLYAAVWRDILYADERRTIAALVHNAVIGWEDAEQEHEVRELLPQVINTIRASRILLRLPEFMARRRVARSFGPSFIALRDVLRMHPDDIGEVASSPLLFEELLENTIQRRSAQLSRDLRWTALRATLYIFLTKMLIGFSIEVPYEMFVLSSFHVPAFIVNLAIPPLIMLVMALSAPRVSQKIVAKIVDTALLLAFEEGSLEMPRRVPRRTSLRTMFYSVAAVTLTLGILWGVARALAALNFSWLGIGVFVFFMSLVSLFAWRVRKPLRDMGLAGSREGFFAVVAEIIAFPFLAAGRLLSTLLSGFSLFLFMVDVFIESPLKFFLGFVEDWLVFLREKREEFIEEQN
;
A
#
# COMPACT_ATOMS: atom_id res chain seq x y z
N MET A 1 45.61 8.74 5.91
CA MET A 1 44.38 7.97 6.13
C MET A 1 43.24 8.98 6.21
N ASP A 2 42.66 9.31 5.07
CA ASP A 2 41.57 10.30 5.01
C ASP A 2 40.30 9.68 5.59
N GLY A 3 39.85 10.20 6.73
CA GLY A 3 38.63 9.79 7.43
C GLY A 3 37.35 10.26 6.74
N LYS A 4 37.19 9.95 5.44
CA LYS A 4 35.88 10.12 4.78
C LYS A 4 34.94 9.02 5.28
N GLN A 5 33.79 9.42 5.82
CA GLN A 5 32.74 8.47 6.17
C GLN A 5 32.38 7.63 4.91
N PRO A 6 32.29 6.29 5.04
CA PRO A 6 32.01 5.43 3.90
C PRO A 6 30.65 5.78 3.30
N HIS A 7 30.57 5.84 1.96
CA HIS A 7 29.37 6.19 1.20
C HIS A 7 28.15 5.41 1.75
N PRO A 8 26.97 6.01 1.98
CA PRO A 8 25.89 5.33 2.69
C PRO A 8 25.40 4.04 2.00
N PHE A 9 25.60 3.91 0.67
CA PHE A 9 25.35 2.67 -0.05
C PHE A 9 26.29 1.54 0.38
N SER A 10 27.58 1.81 0.62
CA SER A 10 28.56 0.82 1.09
C SER A 10 28.24 0.28 2.49
N GLN A 11 27.57 1.07 3.33
CA GLN A 11 27.09 0.62 4.65
C GLN A 11 25.92 -0.37 4.53
N ILE A 12 25.12 -0.29 3.46
CA ILE A 12 24.06 -1.25 3.15
C ILE A 12 24.67 -2.56 2.63
N LEU A 13 25.71 -2.47 1.81
CA LEU A 13 26.45 -3.63 1.31
C LEU A 13 27.17 -4.37 2.47
N ALA A 14 27.82 -3.64 3.38
CA ALA A 14 28.47 -4.22 4.55
C ALA A 14 27.50 -4.92 5.52
N LEU A 15 26.25 -4.44 5.63
CA LEU A 15 25.22 -5.14 6.41
C LEU A 15 24.88 -6.49 5.79
N HIS A 16 24.73 -6.56 4.47
CA HIS A 16 24.46 -7.83 3.76
C HIS A 16 25.59 -8.83 3.98
N GLU A 17 26.85 -8.39 3.91
CA GLU A 17 28.01 -9.24 4.17
C GLU A 17 28.06 -9.74 5.62
N THR A 18 27.72 -8.89 6.59
CA THR A 18 27.64 -9.27 8.01
C THR A 18 26.52 -10.30 8.23
N ARG A 19 25.37 -10.14 7.58
CA ARG A 19 24.25 -11.07 7.66
C ARG A 19 24.54 -12.42 7.01
N ARG A 20 25.21 -12.45 5.85
CA ARG A 20 25.68 -13.70 5.23
C ARG A 20 26.48 -14.54 6.22
N ARG A 21 27.27 -13.90 7.08
CA ARG A 21 28.07 -14.57 8.12
C ARG A 21 27.25 -15.03 9.34
N GLN A 22 26.11 -14.42 9.63
CA GLN A 22 25.25 -14.72 10.79
C GLN A 22 24.09 -15.70 10.49
N LYS A 23 23.72 -15.88 9.21
CA LYS A 23 22.67 -16.83 8.75
C LYS A 23 22.72 -18.22 9.41
N PRO A 24 23.89 -18.84 9.67
CA PRO A 24 23.97 -20.15 10.34
C PRO A 24 23.52 -20.11 11.82
N PHE A 25 23.77 -19.01 12.55
CA PHE A 25 23.50 -18.90 14.00
C PHE A 25 22.03 -18.67 14.35
N LEU A 26 21.22 -18.14 13.42
CA LEU A 26 19.78 -17.89 13.64
C LEU A 26 18.90 -19.13 13.43
N SER A 27 19.48 -20.24 12.95
CA SER A 27 18.74 -21.47 12.67
C SER A 27 18.40 -22.31 13.91
N ASP A 28 19.07 -22.05 15.04
CA ASP A 28 18.94 -22.82 16.30
C ASP A 28 17.93 -22.24 17.32
N LEU A 29 17.27 -21.11 17.02
CA LEU A 29 16.31 -20.49 17.94
C LEU A 29 14.94 -21.20 17.92
N PRO A 30 14.28 -21.41 19.08
CA PRO A 30 12.93 -21.93 19.14
C PRO A 30 11.95 -20.96 18.45
N ARG A 31 11.05 -21.52 17.64
CA ARG A 31 10.13 -20.78 16.78
C ARG A 31 8.69 -21.04 17.17
N VAL A 32 7.85 -20.04 16.97
CA VAL A 32 6.42 -20.15 17.23
C VAL A 32 5.80 -21.10 16.21
N HIS A 33 5.39 -22.27 16.69
CA HIS A 33 4.78 -23.32 15.87
C HIS A 33 3.26 -23.36 16.05
N ILE A 34 2.54 -23.45 14.93
CA ILE A 34 1.10 -23.72 14.88
C ILE A 34 0.89 -25.06 14.13
N ASN A 35 -0.10 -25.85 14.57
CA ASN A 35 -0.38 -27.19 14.06
C ASN A 35 -0.42 -27.31 12.51
N GLU A 36 0.00 -28.46 11.97
CA GLU A 36 0.11 -28.74 10.52
C GLU A 36 -1.19 -28.50 9.71
N ALA A 37 -2.36 -28.73 10.30
CA ALA A 37 -3.64 -28.45 9.65
C ALA A 37 -3.86 -26.95 9.42
N THR A 38 -3.49 -26.12 10.40
CA THR A 38 -3.58 -24.66 10.34
C THR A 38 -2.55 -24.07 9.39
N ARG A 39 -1.39 -24.75 9.23
CA ARG A 39 -0.35 -24.38 8.26
C ARG A 39 -0.86 -24.44 6.82
N ALA A 40 -1.55 -25.51 6.41
CA ALA A 40 -2.10 -25.62 5.06
C ALA A 40 -3.14 -24.51 4.75
N VAL A 41 -3.91 -24.11 5.76
CA VAL A 41 -4.88 -23.01 5.69
C VAL A 41 -4.18 -21.65 5.59
N ALA A 42 -3.14 -21.43 6.39
CA ALA A 42 -2.32 -20.22 6.36
C ALA A 42 -1.60 -20.07 5.01
N GLU A 43 -1.02 -21.15 4.46
CA GLU A 43 -0.36 -21.17 3.15
C GLU A 43 -1.33 -20.88 2.00
N LEU A 44 -2.57 -21.40 2.07
CA LEU A 44 -3.61 -21.11 1.07
C LEU A 44 -4.04 -19.64 1.14
N TYR A 45 -4.20 -19.09 2.35
CA TYR A 45 -4.57 -17.69 2.57
C TYR A 45 -3.45 -16.75 2.08
N GLU A 46 -2.20 -17.06 2.41
CA GLU A 46 -1.02 -16.33 1.96
C GLU A 46 -0.95 -16.28 0.43
N ARG A 47 -1.15 -17.41 -0.26
CA ARG A 47 -1.20 -17.47 -1.74
C ARG A 47 -2.32 -16.62 -2.32
N THR A 48 -3.53 -16.66 -1.74
CA THR A 48 -4.62 -15.79 -2.21
C THR A 48 -4.34 -14.30 -1.96
N ARG A 49 -3.66 -13.95 -0.87
CA ARG A 49 -3.33 -12.56 -0.51
C ARG A 49 -2.13 -11.99 -1.28
N ASN A 50 -1.10 -12.79 -1.53
CA ASN A 50 0.06 -12.39 -2.34
C ASN A 50 -0.35 -12.03 -3.78
N THR A 51 -1.50 -12.53 -4.26
CA THR A 51 -2.09 -12.14 -5.57
C THR A 51 -2.92 -10.85 -5.53
N LEU A 52 -3.17 -10.25 -4.36
CA LEU A 52 -4.04 -9.09 -4.20
C LEU A 52 -3.29 -7.76 -4.20
N GLU A 53 -2.15 -7.58 -3.54
CA GLU A 53 -1.41 -6.30 -3.56
C GLU A 53 0.02 -6.41 -2.97
N TYR A 54 1.06 -6.49 -3.82
CA TYR A 54 2.48 -6.49 -3.44
C TYR A 54 2.98 -5.12 -2.88
N HIS A 55 2.08 -4.15 -2.67
CA HIS A 55 2.40 -2.84 -2.09
C HIS A 55 1.71 -2.57 -0.75
N ASP A 56 0.86 -3.48 -0.29
CA ASP A 56 0.06 -3.26 0.91
C ASP A 56 0.27 -4.35 1.96
N ALA A 57 1.30 -5.21 1.85
CA ALA A 57 1.59 -6.25 2.86
C ALA A 57 1.71 -5.65 4.27
N ASP A 58 2.52 -4.58 4.42
CA ASP A 58 2.66 -3.83 5.67
C ASP A 58 1.34 -3.23 6.14
N ILE A 59 0.55 -2.67 5.22
CA ILE A 59 -0.76 -2.08 5.51
C ILE A 59 -1.74 -3.14 6.01
N VAL A 60 -1.78 -4.31 5.36
CA VAL A 60 -2.67 -5.42 5.74
C VAL A 60 -2.24 -6.00 7.08
N ARG A 61 -0.94 -6.25 7.30
CA ARG A 61 -0.44 -6.72 8.60
C ARG A 61 -0.79 -5.74 9.71
N ARG A 62 -0.51 -4.45 9.52
CA ARG A 62 -0.91 -3.42 10.48
C ARG A 62 -2.41 -3.40 10.73
N MET A 63 -3.26 -3.43 9.69
CA MET A 63 -4.71 -3.42 9.86
C MET A 63 -5.20 -4.66 10.63
N ALA A 64 -4.60 -5.83 10.39
CA ALA A 64 -4.88 -7.03 11.15
C ALA A 64 -4.51 -6.88 12.63
N ILE A 65 -3.29 -6.40 12.91
CA ILE A 65 -2.84 -6.12 14.28
C ILE A 65 -3.76 -5.09 14.94
N GLU A 66 -4.10 -3.99 14.28
CA GLU A 66 -5.03 -2.98 14.80
C GLU A 66 -6.41 -3.57 15.14
N ARG A 67 -6.98 -4.41 14.26
CA ARG A 67 -8.26 -5.08 14.51
C ARG A 67 -8.18 -5.98 15.73
N THR A 68 -7.13 -6.76 15.82
CA THR A 68 -6.87 -7.71 16.90
C THR A 68 -6.71 -6.98 18.24
N LEU A 69 -5.88 -5.93 18.28
CA LEU A 69 -5.71 -5.07 19.46
C LEU A 69 -7.02 -4.39 19.88
N LYS A 70 -7.79 -3.80 18.95
CA LYS A 70 -9.10 -3.18 19.25
C LYS A 70 -10.04 -4.18 19.91
N ARG A 71 -10.09 -5.40 19.37
CA ARG A 71 -10.95 -6.46 19.87
C ARG A 71 -10.52 -6.89 21.28
N LEU A 72 -9.24 -7.17 21.49
CA LEU A 72 -8.70 -7.54 22.80
C LEU A 72 -8.90 -6.43 23.85
N LEU A 73 -8.73 -5.16 23.48
CA LEU A 73 -9.01 -4.01 24.35
C LEU A 73 -10.48 -3.91 24.74
N ALA A 74 -11.39 -4.09 23.78
CA ALA A 74 -12.83 -4.01 24.03
C ALA A 74 -13.31 -5.10 25.00
N PHE A 75 -12.69 -6.28 24.97
CA PHE A 75 -13.01 -7.40 25.86
C PHE A 75 -12.18 -7.44 27.15
N GLY A 76 -11.26 -6.47 27.37
CA GLY A 76 -10.38 -6.48 28.54
C GLY A 76 -9.38 -7.64 28.56
N MET A 77 -9.11 -8.25 27.40
CA MET A 77 -8.22 -9.40 27.22
C MET A 77 -6.82 -8.99 26.74
N LEU A 78 -6.52 -7.68 26.62
CA LEU A 78 -5.19 -7.22 26.25
C LEU A 78 -4.31 -7.11 27.50
N GLY A 79 -3.25 -7.92 27.57
CA GLY A 79 -2.26 -7.91 28.64
C GLY A 79 -0.87 -7.47 28.16
N GLY A 80 -0.06 -6.96 29.09
CA GLY A 80 1.34 -6.58 28.86
C GLY A 80 2.35 -7.64 29.28
N ASP A 81 1.96 -8.92 29.22
CA ASP A 81 2.78 -10.08 29.57
C ASP A 81 3.01 -10.98 28.35
N VAL A 82 3.90 -11.96 28.51
CA VAL A 82 4.34 -12.86 27.45
C VAL A 82 3.20 -13.75 26.96
N THR A 83 2.34 -14.23 27.87
CA THR A 83 1.21 -15.12 27.53
C THR A 83 0.21 -14.42 26.59
N HIS A 84 -0.13 -13.17 26.88
CA HIS A 84 -1.03 -12.39 26.02
C HIS A 84 -0.36 -12.04 24.69
N ALA A 85 0.94 -11.75 24.70
CA ALA A 85 1.71 -11.49 23.49
C ALA A 85 1.81 -12.74 22.58
N GLU A 86 2.02 -13.91 23.17
CA GLU A 86 2.03 -15.19 22.46
C GLU A 86 0.68 -15.49 21.83
N ASN A 87 -0.42 -15.29 22.56
CA ASN A 87 -1.78 -15.46 22.03
C ASN A 87 -2.07 -14.50 20.87
N LEU A 88 -1.65 -13.24 20.99
CA LEU A 88 -1.76 -12.25 19.92
C LEU A 88 -1.00 -12.70 18.66
N LEU A 89 0.26 -13.15 18.83
CA LEU A 89 1.10 -13.59 17.72
C LEU A 89 0.54 -14.87 17.06
N LYS A 90 0.09 -15.85 17.85
CA LYS A 90 -0.56 -17.07 17.36
C LYS A 90 -1.79 -16.74 16.53
N GLU A 91 -2.64 -15.81 16.97
CA GLU A 91 -3.80 -15.41 16.19
C GLU A 91 -3.42 -14.77 14.84
N LEU A 92 -2.36 -13.96 14.82
CA LEU A 92 -1.90 -13.30 13.60
C LEU A 92 -1.27 -14.29 12.59
N ILE A 93 -0.56 -15.31 13.08
CA ILE A 93 -0.03 -16.40 12.24
C ILE A 93 -1.20 -17.26 11.72
N ARG A 94 -2.18 -17.62 12.58
CA ARG A 94 -3.40 -18.35 12.15
C ARG A 94 -4.15 -17.59 11.05
N GLY A 95 -4.23 -16.27 11.16
CA GLY A 95 -4.82 -15.41 10.15
C GLY A 95 -3.99 -15.25 8.86
N GLY A 96 -2.84 -15.93 8.74
CA GLY A 96 -1.92 -15.85 7.61
C GLY A 96 -1.28 -14.48 7.41
N TYR A 97 -1.18 -13.68 8.48
CA TYR A 97 -0.54 -12.36 8.43
C TYR A 97 0.98 -12.43 8.58
N PHE A 98 1.46 -13.45 9.30
CA PHE A 98 2.88 -13.78 9.49
C PHE A 98 3.12 -15.26 9.14
N PRO A 99 4.33 -15.62 8.64
CA PRO A 99 4.68 -16.99 8.33
C PRO A 99 4.73 -17.88 9.58
N ASN A 100 4.30 -19.13 9.44
CA ASN A 100 4.43 -20.15 10.49
C ASN A 100 5.88 -20.63 10.56
N ASP A 101 6.36 -21.01 11.75
CA ASP A 101 7.71 -21.59 11.95
C ASP A 101 8.87 -20.69 11.48
N GLU A 102 8.64 -19.39 11.37
CA GLU A 102 9.67 -18.40 10.99
C GLU A 102 9.88 -17.34 12.08
N VAL A 103 8.88 -17.08 12.93
CA VAL A 103 8.98 -16.08 13.99
C VAL A 103 9.60 -16.69 15.26
N PRO A 104 10.74 -16.18 15.76
CA PRO A 104 11.33 -16.64 17.00
C PRO A 104 10.42 -16.40 18.21
N GLU A 105 10.39 -17.31 19.18
CA GLU A 105 9.62 -17.15 20.41
C GLU A 105 10.02 -15.90 21.20
N GLU A 106 11.29 -15.50 21.11
CA GLU A 106 11.82 -14.28 21.75
C GLU A 106 11.04 -13.01 21.36
N ARG A 107 10.40 -12.98 20.18
CA ARG A 107 9.60 -11.83 19.74
C ARG A 107 8.36 -11.62 20.61
N THR A 108 7.90 -12.63 21.33
CA THR A 108 6.79 -12.48 22.28
C THR A 108 7.14 -11.51 23.42
N TYR A 109 8.41 -11.45 23.86
CA TYR A 109 8.85 -10.48 24.86
C TYR A 109 8.79 -9.04 24.32
N ASP A 110 9.23 -8.81 23.08
CA ASP A 110 9.16 -7.50 22.43
C ASP A 110 7.70 -7.03 22.29
N ILE A 111 6.81 -7.92 21.84
CA ILE A 111 5.37 -7.64 21.72
C ILE A 111 4.76 -7.34 23.09
N ALA A 112 5.11 -8.10 24.12
CA ALA A 112 4.62 -7.88 25.49
C ALA A 112 5.03 -6.50 26.00
N ARG A 113 6.28 -6.10 25.77
CA ARG A 113 6.80 -4.77 26.13
C ARG A 113 6.07 -3.65 25.41
N ILE A 114 5.88 -3.76 24.09
CA ILE A 114 5.15 -2.76 23.30
C ILE A 114 3.70 -2.63 23.79
N THR A 115 3.05 -3.76 24.06
CA THR A 115 1.67 -3.81 24.54
C THR A 115 1.54 -3.21 25.93
N ARG A 116 2.48 -3.53 26.83
CA ARG A 116 2.57 -2.93 28.17
C ARG A 116 2.72 -1.42 28.10
N ARG A 117 3.66 -0.90 27.30
CA ARG A 117 3.85 0.54 27.09
C ARG A 117 2.56 1.20 26.59
N PHE A 118 1.85 0.56 25.66
CA PHE A 118 0.56 1.06 25.19
C PHE A 118 -0.50 1.10 26.30
N LEU A 119 -0.61 0.05 27.12
CA LEU A 119 -1.56 -0.01 28.24
C LEU A 119 -1.27 1.07 29.27
N ILE A 120 0.00 1.27 29.63
CA ILE A 120 0.44 2.35 30.51
C ILE A 120 0.07 3.71 29.91
N ALA A 121 0.42 3.97 28.65
CA ALA A 121 0.10 5.22 27.98
C ALA A 121 -1.41 5.48 27.95
N ASN A 122 -2.21 4.44 27.68
CA ASN A 122 -3.66 4.52 27.68
C ASN A 122 -4.23 4.84 29.07
N ALA A 123 -3.63 4.31 30.15
CA ALA A 123 -3.99 4.62 31.53
C ALA A 123 -3.58 6.05 31.93
N VAL A 124 -2.40 6.53 31.51
CA VAL A 124 -1.93 7.91 31.74
C VAL A 124 -2.84 8.93 31.05
N GLY A 125 -3.36 8.58 29.87
CA GLY A 125 -4.42 9.33 29.19
C GLY A 125 -4.04 9.75 27.78
N ILE A 126 -4.32 8.89 26.80
CA ILE A 126 -4.22 9.25 25.38
C ILE A 126 -5.47 10.06 24.98
N PRO A 127 -5.32 11.27 24.42
CA PRO A 127 -6.45 12.05 23.93
C PRO A 127 -7.27 11.29 22.87
N LYS A 128 -8.60 11.30 23.01
CA LYS A 128 -9.53 10.58 22.11
C LYS A 128 -9.29 10.88 20.63
N GLU A 129 -8.95 12.13 20.30
CA GLU A 129 -8.67 12.62 18.94
C GLU A 129 -7.49 11.92 18.24
N ILE A 130 -6.53 11.40 19.00
CA ILE A 130 -5.37 10.65 18.48
C ILE A 130 -5.40 9.18 18.86
N GLY A 131 -6.33 8.70 19.68
CA GLY A 131 -6.36 7.31 20.14
C GLY A 131 -6.29 6.28 19.01
N SER A 132 -7.06 6.50 17.92
CA SER A 132 -7.02 5.63 16.74
C SER A 132 -5.68 5.64 15.99
N LEU A 133 -4.94 6.75 16.04
CA LEU A 133 -3.62 6.86 15.41
C LEU A 133 -2.55 6.28 16.33
N PHE A 134 -2.65 6.52 17.63
CA PHE A 134 -1.74 5.94 18.62
C PHE A 134 -1.80 4.42 18.59
N LEU A 135 -2.99 3.84 18.49
CA LEU A 135 -3.14 2.39 18.33
C LEU A 135 -2.47 1.88 17.03
N SER A 136 -2.54 2.64 15.93
CA SER A 136 -1.81 2.30 14.71
C SER A 136 -0.30 2.34 14.91
N LEU A 137 0.22 3.30 15.69
CA LEU A 137 1.64 3.37 16.04
C LEU A 137 2.05 2.14 16.85
N THR A 138 1.22 1.70 17.81
CA THR A 138 1.44 0.45 18.55
C THR A 138 1.43 -0.76 17.61
N ALA A 139 0.48 -0.83 16.68
CA ALA A 139 0.41 -1.91 15.70
C ALA A 139 1.63 -1.96 14.78
N ILE A 140 2.14 -0.78 14.37
CA ILE A 140 3.38 -0.64 13.60
C ILE A 140 4.59 -1.11 14.41
N ALA A 141 4.68 -0.74 15.69
CA ALA A 141 5.76 -1.21 16.56
C ALA A 141 5.74 -2.74 16.75
N ILE A 142 4.55 -3.34 16.89
CA ILE A 142 4.40 -4.80 16.97
C ILE A 142 4.83 -5.45 15.64
N GLU A 143 4.41 -4.90 14.51
CA GLU A 143 4.87 -5.38 13.20
C GLU A 143 6.40 -5.34 13.12
N ASP A 144 7.00 -4.22 13.50
CA ASP A 144 8.46 -4.03 13.44
C ASP A 144 9.22 -4.99 14.35
N ALA A 145 8.65 -5.33 15.51
CA ALA A 145 9.19 -6.35 16.40
C ALA A 145 9.12 -7.77 15.82
N VAL A 146 8.16 -8.05 14.93
CA VAL A 146 8.04 -9.37 14.28
C VAL A 146 8.92 -9.46 13.04
N VAL A 147 8.94 -8.43 12.18
CA VAL A 147 9.70 -8.41 10.91
C VAL A 147 10.99 -7.59 10.99
N VAL A 148 11.79 -7.82 12.04
CA VAL A 148 13.01 -7.03 12.34
C VAL A 148 13.97 -7.00 11.17
N GLU A 149 14.21 -8.14 10.53
CA GLU A 149 15.21 -8.23 9.46
C GLU A 149 14.85 -7.40 8.23
N GLU A 150 13.59 -7.46 7.79
CA GLU A 150 13.08 -6.63 6.71
C GLU A 150 13.09 -5.15 7.12
N ARG A 151 12.76 -4.87 8.38
CA ARG A 151 12.66 -3.51 8.90
C ARG A 151 13.99 -2.78 8.97
N GLU A 152 15.03 -3.41 9.48
CA GLU A 152 16.38 -2.84 9.52
C GLU A 152 16.90 -2.53 8.11
N MET A 153 16.65 -3.43 7.16
CA MET A 153 17.02 -3.22 5.75
C MET A 153 16.32 -2.01 5.16
N GLU A 154 15.02 -1.87 5.41
CA GLU A 154 14.26 -0.70 4.98
C GLU A 154 14.76 0.59 5.63
N GLN A 155 15.02 0.59 6.93
CA GLN A 155 15.53 1.76 7.65
C GLN A 155 16.88 2.23 7.10
N ARG A 156 17.80 1.32 6.81
CA ARG A 156 19.08 1.68 6.18
C ARG A 156 18.90 2.22 4.77
N PHE A 157 17.99 1.60 4.01
CA PHE A 157 17.67 2.08 2.67
C PHE A 157 17.04 3.48 2.68
N ILE A 158 16.18 3.78 3.66
CA ILE A 158 15.64 5.12 3.89
C ILE A 158 16.75 6.10 4.23
N GLN A 159 17.67 5.72 5.12
CA GLN A 159 18.77 6.58 5.52
C GLN A 159 19.67 6.93 4.33
N PHE A 160 19.99 5.94 3.48
CA PHE A 160 20.69 6.15 2.21
C PHE A 160 19.92 7.12 1.31
N SER A 161 18.64 6.84 1.04
CA SER A 161 17.81 7.65 0.14
C SER A 161 17.67 9.09 0.65
N PHE A 162 17.46 9.25 1.94
CA PHE A 162 17.36 10.54 2.61
C PHE A 162 18.67 11.33 2.52
N THR A 163 19.80 10.70 2.82
CA THR A 163 21.14 11.33 2.77
C THR A 163 21.46 11.80 1.35
N VAL A 164 21.24 10.95 0.35
CA VAL A 164 21.43 11.29 -1.07
C VAL A 164 20.60 12.51 -1.47
N LEU A 165 19.29 12.51 -1.15
CA LEU A 165 18.42 13.62 -1.51
C LEU A 165 18.68 14.90 -0.70
N ARG A 166 19.15 14.79 0.53
CA ARG A 166 19.49 15.94 1.39
C ARG A 166 20.76 16.63 0.89
N ASP A 167 21.77 15.84 0.54
CA ASP A 167 23.13 16.36 0.30
C ASP A 167 23.38 16.70 -1.16
N ARG A 168 22.85 15.90 -2.09
CA ARG A 168 23.14 16.04 -3.53
C ARG A 168 22.15 16.93 -4.28
N ILE A 169 20.96 17.19 -3.73
CA ILE A 169 20.03 18.16 -4.31
C ILE A 169 20.46 19.58 -3.90
N PRO A 170 20.52 20.54 -4.84
CA PRO A 170 20.94 21.91 -4.56
C PRO A 170 19.84 22.72 -3.86
N TRP A 171 19.55 22.38 -2.60
CA TRP A 171 18.59 23.12 -1.76
C TRP A 171 19.08 24.54 -1.47
N ASN A 172 18.16 25.50 -1.45
CA ASN A 172 18.52 26.88 -1.13
C ASN A 172 18.91 27.00 0.35
N GLU A 173 19.74 27.99 0.69
CA GLU A 173 20.25 28.18 2.06
C GLU A 173 19.15 28.31 3.13
N ARG A 174 18.02 28.96 2.77
CA ARG A 174 16.84 29.05 3.64
C ARG A 174 16.22 27.68 3.93
N GLU A 175 16.22 26.78 2.94
CA GLU A 175 15.66 25.44 3.07
C GLU A 175 16.57 24.57 3.92
N ARG A 176 17.89 24.66 3.73
CA ARG A 176 18.89 23.92 4.54
C ARG A 176 18.82 24.28 6.03
N LYS A 177 18.53 25.54 6.37
CA LYS A 177 18.41 26.01 7.77
C LYS A 177 17.06 25.69 8.43
N ASP A 178 16.02 25.38 7.67
CA ASP A 178 14.70 25.08 8.23
C ASP A 178 14.65 23.66 8.80
N ARG A 179 14.52 23.50 10.12
CA ARG A 179 14.36 22.19 10.77
C ARG A 179 13.21 21.37 10.18
N ARG A 180 12.14 22.02 9.70
CA ARG A 180 11.00 21.34 9.07
C ARG A 180 11.35 20.76 7.71
N HIS A 181 12.34 21.31 7.02
CA HIS A 181 12.78 20.79 5.72
C HIS A 181 13.27 19.36 5.84
N THR A 182 14.11 19.08 6.84
CA THR A 182 14.66 17.75 7.14
C THR A 182 13.54 16.75 7.41
N ALA A 183 12.59 17.09 8.30
CA ALA A 183 11.45 16.25 8.62
C ALA A 183 10.53 16.01 7.41
N MET A 184 10.26 17.04 6.60
CA MET A 184 9.47 16.92 5.37
C MET A 184 10.15 16.06 4.32
N LEU A 185 11.46 16.17 4.15
CA LEU A 185 12.21 15.37 3.19
C LEU A 185 12.25 13.91 3.64
N TYR A 186 12.51 13.67 4.92
CA TYR A 186 12.47 12.33 5.51
C TYR A 186 11.09 11.68 5.35
N ALA A 187 10.02 12.41 5.66
CA ALA A 187 8.65 11.94 5.42
C ALA A 187 8.34 11.71 3.93
N ALA A 188 8.91 12.50 3.03
CA ALA A 188 8.74 12.32 1.58
C ALA A 188 9.41 11.04 1.08
N VAL A 189 10.58 10.68 1.61
CA VAL A 189 11.26 9.41 1.31
C VAL A 189 10.37 8.23 1.71
N TRP A 190 9.87 8.21 2.95
CA TRP A 190 8.92 7.17 3.38
C TRP A 190 7.71 7.03 2.46
N ARG A 191 7.08 8.16 2.10
CA ARG A 191 5.83 8.14 1.31
C ARG A 191 5.99 7.83 -0.17
N ASP A 192 7.05 8.32 -0.81
CA ASP A 192 7.20 8.27 -2.27
C ASP A 192 8.28 7.30 -2.74
N ILE A 193 9.13 6.76 -1.85
CA ILE A 193 10.12 5.72 -2.16
C ILE A 193 9.71 4.36 -1.58
N LEU A 194 9.25 4.31 -0.32
CA LEU A 194 8.75 3.07 0.28
C LEU A 194 7.22 2.89 0.17
N TYR A 195 6.51 3.86 -0.41
CA TYR A 195 5.05 3.86 -0.48
C TYR A 195 4.33 3.76 0.87
N ALA A 196 5.01 4.18 1.95
CA ALA A 196 4.44 4.17 3.29
C ALA A 196 3.20 5.07 3.36
N ASP A 197 2.19 4.59 4.07
CA ASP A 197 0.99 5.38 4.32
C ASP A 197 1.23 6.48 5.38
N GLU A 198 0.20 7.29 5.63
CA GLU A 198 0.31 8.39 6.59
C GLU A 198 0.63 7.90 8.01
N ARG A 199 0.03 6.78 8.45
CA ARG A 199 0.23 6.23 9.80
C ARG A 199 1.68 5.77 10.00
N ARG A 200 2.22 5.02 9.03
CA ARG A 200 3.62 4.58 9.02
C ARG A 200 4.60 5.75 8.96
N THR A 201 4.30 6.77 8.14
CA THR A 201 5.11 7.99 8.06
C THR A 201 5.15 8.73 9.40
N ILE A 202 4.02 8.85 10.09
CA ILE A 202 3.96 9.49 11.41
C ILE A 202 4.71 8.67 12.45
N ALA A 203 4.59 7.33 12.43
CA ALA A 203 5.34 6.47 13.32
C ALA A 203 6.86 6.68 13.17
N ALA A 204 7.35 6.74 11.92
CA ALA A 204 8.77 7.00 11.65
C ALA A 204 9.23 8.41 12.09
N LEU A 205 8.37 9.42 11.99
CA LEU A 205 8.67 10.76 12.51
C LEU A 205 8.72 10.77 14.05
N VAL A 206 7.82 10.04 14.70
CA VAL A 206 7.81 9.89 16.17
C VAL A 206 9.06 9.17 16.65
N HIS A 207 9.41 8.05 16.03
CA HIS A 207 10.61 7.27 16.32
C HIS A 207 11.88 8.16 16.32
N ASN A 208 12.05 8.99 15.29
CA ASN A 208 13.24 9.85 15.18
C ASN A 208 13.21 11.09 16.09
N ALA A 209 12.03 11.55 16.50
CA ALA A 209 11.89 12.80 17.26
C ALA A 209 11.85 12.58 18.78
N VAL A 210 11.37 11.42 19.24
CA VAL A 210 11.21 11.10 20.67
C VAL A 210 12.13 9.95 21.04
N ILE A 211 13.39 10.28 21.28
CA ILE A 211 14.44 9.33 21.68
C ILE A 211 14.05 8.69 23.02
N GLY A 212 14.24 7.38 23.14
CA GLY A 212 13.94 6.61 24.36
C GLY A 212 12.48 6.17 24.52
N TRP A 213 11.57 6.56 23.62
CA TRP A 213 10.18 6.09 23.66
C TRP A 213 10.06 4.56 23.50
N GLU A 214 10.91 3.97 22.64
CA GLU A 214 10.89 2.54 22.37
C GLU A 214 11.49 1.70 23.49
N ASP A 215 12.33 2.32 24.32
CA ASP A 215 12.97 1.69 25.48
C ASP A 215 12.21 1.94 26.78
N ALA A 216 11.18 2.80 26.76
CA ALA A 216 10.38 3.10 27.93
C ALA A 216 9.54 1.89 28.35
N GLU A 217 9.89 1.32 29.51
CA GLU A 217 9.23 0.15 30.09
C GLU A 217 8.53 0.50 31.41
N GLN A 218 9.08 1.45 32.17
CA GLN A 218 8.55 1.85 33.47
C GLN A 218 7.47 2.92 33.33
N GLU A 219 6.50 2.91 34.24
CA GLU A 219 5.38 3.86 34.20
C GLU A 219 5.84 5.33 34.24
N HIS A 220 6.88 5.63 35.04
CA HIS A 220 7.40 7.00 35.13
C HIS A 220 8.00 7.49 33.80
N GLU A 221 8.70 6.62 33.05
CA GLU A 221 9.33 6.94 31.76
C GLU A 221 8.25 7.23 30.71
N VAL A 222 7.23 6.36 30.66
CA VAL A 222 6.09 6.53 29.75
C VAL A 222 5.36 7.84 30.07
N ARG A 223 5.14 8.15 31.36
CA ARG A 223 4.45 9.37 31.78
C ARG A 223 5.23 10.64 31.41
N GLU A 224 6.56 10.58 31.46
CA GLU A 224 7.44 11.68 31.08
C GLU A 224 7.49 11.91 29.55
N LEU A 225 7.57 10.83 28.77
CA LEU A 225 7.74 10.91 27.32
C LEU A 225 6.42 11.05 26.55
N LEU A 226 5.31 10.56 27.09
CA LEU A 226 4.01 10.56 26.40
C LEU A 226 3.58 11.95 25.90
N PRO A 227 3.72 13.06 26.66
CA PRO A 227 3.41 14.40 26.15
C PRO A 227 4.22 14.77 24.89
N GLN A 228 5.48 14.37 24.82
CA GLN A 228 6.34 14.62 23.65
C GLN A 228 5.89 13.79 22.45
N VAL A 229 5.51 12.53 22.65
CA VAL A 229 4.91 11.67 21.61
C VAL A 229 3.63 12.28 21.08
N ILE A 230 2.72 12.69 21.95
CA ILE A 230 1.44 13.33 21.58
C ILE A 230 1.68 14.59 20.75
N ASN A 231 2.58 15.46 21.20
CA ASN A 231 2.91 16.69 20.49
C ASN A 231 3.56 16.42 19.13
N THR A 232 4.42 15.41 19.04
CA THR A 232 5.05 14.99 17.78
C THR A 232 4.05 14.41 16.79
N ILE A 233 3.08 13.62 17.26
CA ILE A 233 1.98 13.12 16.44
C ILE A 233 1.18 14.29 15.85
N ARG A 234 0.80 15.26 16.68
CA ARG A 234 0.06 16.46 16.21
C ARG A 234 0.87 17.28 15.22
N ALA A 235 2.14 17.55 15.54
CA ALA A 235 3.05 18.30 14.67
C ALA A 235 3.24 17.59 13.32
N SER A 236 3.38 16.27 13.33
CA SER A 236 3.52 15.46 12.11
C SER A 236 2.29 15.54 11.22
N ARG A 237 1.07 15.46 11.79
CA ARG A 237 -0.18 15.61 11.01
C ARG A 237 -0.28 16.97 10.33
N ILE A 238 0.15 18.04 11.01
CA ILE A 238 0.19 19.39 10.43
C ILE A 238 1.24 19.44 9.33
N LEU A 239 2.44 18.94 9.60
CA LEU A 239 3.57 18.95 8.66
C LEU A 239 3.25 18.24 7.34
N LEU A 240 2.57 17.10 7.39
CA LEU A 240 2.17 16.33 6.20
C LEU A 240 1.07 17.01 5.35
N ARG A 241 0.42 18.06 5.87
CA ARG A 241 -0.62 18.83 5.16
C ARG A 241 -0.10 20.15 4.59
N LEU A 242 1.12 20.54 4.93
CA LEU A 242 1.72 21.79 4.47
C LEU A 242 1.95 21.78 2.94
N PRO A 243 1.68 22.89 2.22
CA PRO A 243 1.94 22.97 0.79
C PRO A 243 3.40 22.69 0.41
N GLU A 244 4.35 23.06 1.28
CA GLU A 244 5.78 22.86 1.12
C GLU A 244 6.18 21.37 1.11
N PHE A 245 5.40 20.52 1.79
CA PHE A 245 5.62 19.08 1.80
C PHE A 245 5.46 18.49 0.40
N MET A 246 4.49 19.00 -0.38
CA MET A 246 4.28 18.55 -1.77
C MET A 246 5.49 18.81 -2.67
N ALA A 247 6.28 19.85 -2.39
CA ALA A 247 7.53 20.10 -3.12
C ALA A 247 8.57 19.00 -2.82
N ARG A 248 8.73 18.58 -1.56
CA ARG A 248 9.68 17.53 -1.16
C ARG A 248 9.26 16.17 -1.69
N ARG A 249 7.95 15.87 -1.62
CA ARG A 249 7.36 14.70 -2.25
C ARG A 249 7.62 14.62 -3.75
N ARG A 250 7.59 15.75 -4.46
CA ARG A 250 7.91 15.77 -5.89
C ARG A 250 9.37 15.40 -6.15
N VAL A 251 10.29 15.89 -5.33
CA VAL A 251 11.70 15.50 -5.42
C VAL A 251 11.86 14.00 -5.17
N ALA A 252 11.39 13.50 -4.03
CA ALA A 252 11.47 12.08 -3.69
C ALA A 252 10.85 11.20 -4.80
N ARG A 253 9.66 11.54 -5.30
CA ARG A 253 8.97 10.80 -6.36
C ARG A 253 9.73 10.80 -7.70
N SER A 254 10.46 11.86 -8.02
CA SER A 254 11.22 11.92 -9.28
C SER A 254 12.38 10.92 -9.32
N PHE A 255 12.95 10.57 -8.17
CA PHE A 255 14.01 9.57 -8.02
C PHE A 255 13.49 8.21 -7.54
N GLY A 256 12.21 8.14 -7.13
CA GLY A 256 11.57 6.95 -6.56
C GLY A 256 11.80 5.67 -7.37
N PRO A 257 11.56 5.65 -8.70
CA PRO A 257 11.76 4.45 -9.50
C PRO A 257 13.19 3.89 -9.44
N SER A 258 14.19 4.75 -9.45
CA SER A 258 15.60 4.36 -9.37
C SER A 258 15.97 3.85 -7.98
N PHE A 259 15.48 4.50 -6.92
CA PHE A 259 15.65 3.97 -5.57
C PHE A 259 14.96 2.62 -5.40
N ILE A 260 13.75 2.46 -5.93
CA ILE A 260 13.02 1.20 -5.88
C ILE A 260 13.78 0.09 -6.60
N ALA A 261 14.35 0.38 -7.79
CA ALA A 261 15.19 -0.56 -8.52
C ALA A 261 16.42 -0.99 -7.71
N LEU A 262 17.11 -0.03 -7.08
CA LEU A 262 18.25 -0.33 -6.18
C LEU A 262 17.81 -1.22 -5.01
N ARG A 263 16.70 -0.89 -4.35
CA ARG A 263 16.16 -1.69 -3.24
C ARG A 263 15.82 -3.11 -3.69
N ASP A 264 15.26 -3.28 -4.87
CA ASP A 264 14.90 -4.58 -5.41
C ASP A 264 16.13 -5.45 -5.69
N VAL A 265 17.18 -4.87 -6.29
CA VAL A 265 18.46 -5.57 -6.51
C VAL A 265 19.05 -6.02 -5.18
N LEU A 266 19.06 -5.13 -4.17
CA LEU A 266 19.50 -5.46 -2.81
C LEU A 266 18.71 -6.63 -2.21
N ARG A 267 17.39 -6.69 -2.42
CA ARG A 267 16.54 -7.78 -1.91
C ARG A 267 16.70 -9.10 -2.66
N MET A 268 16.91 -9.07 -3.97
CA MET A 268 16.97 -10.29 -4.80
C MET A 268 18.34 -10.97 -4.77
N HIS A 269 19.41 -10.21 -4.50
CA HIS A 269 20.78 -10.72 -4.50
C HIS A 269 21.49 -10.48 -3.15
N PRO A 270 20.94 -10.96 -2.02
CA PRO A 270 21.48 -10.62 -0.70
C PRO A 270 22.89 -11.19 -0.44
N ASP A 271 23.24 -12.33 -1.06
CA ASP A 271 24.47 -13.07 -0.77
C ASP A 271 25.66 -12.68 -1.70
N ASP A 272 25.38 -12.09 -2.87
CA ASP A 272 26.35 -11.80 -3.94
C ASP A 272 26.56 -10.28 -4.18
N ILE A 273 25.83 -9.43 -3.44
CA ILE A 273 25.76 -7.99 -3.70
C ILE A 273 27.13 -7.27 -3.64
N GLY A 274 28.05 -7.73 -2.78
CA GLY A 274 29.37 -7.12 -2.59
C GLY A 274 30.29 -7.33 -3.80
N GLU A 275 30.27 -8.53 -4.37
CA GLU A 275 31.04 -8.86 -5.58
C GLU A 275 30.44 -8.15 -6.82
N VAL A 276 29.11 -8.13 -6.89
CA VAL A 276 28.37 -7.50 -7.98
C VAL A 276 28.54 -5.98 -7.99
N ALA A 277 28.48 -5.32 -6.82
CA ALA A 277 28.65 -3.87 -6.71
C ALA A 277 30.08 -3.40 -7.05
N SER A 278 31.04 -4.31 -7.14
CA SER A 278 32.42 -4.01 -7.54
C SER A 278 32.59 -3.83 -9.05
N SER A 279 31.62 -4.25 -9.86
CA SER A 279 31.62 -4.09 -11.33
C SER A 279 30.40 -3.28 -11.79
N PRO A 280 30.59 -2.03 -12.24
CA PRO A 280 29.49 -1.19 -12.73
C PRO A 280 28.66 -1.84 -13.84
N LEU A 281 29.31 -2.56 -14.77
CA LEU A 281 28.65 -3.27 -15.87
C LEU A 281 27.76 -4.42 -15.39
N LEU A 282 28.22 -5.23 -14.44
CA LEU A 282 27.40 -6.32 -13.89
C LEU A 282 26.21 -5.79 -13.09
N PHE A 283 26.42 -4.69 -12.36
CA PHE A 283 25.35 -4.04 -11.62
C PHE A 283 24.30 -3.39 -12.54
N GLU A 284 24.73 -2.82 -13.67
CA GLU A 284 23.85 -2.29 -14.71
C GLU A 284 22.95 -3.37 -15.32
N GLU A 285 23.53 -4.51 -15.71
CA GLU A 285 22.78 -5.64 -16.28
C GLU A 285 21.75 -6.20 -15.28
N LEU A 286 22.11 -6.28 -13.99
CA LEU A 286 21.20 -6.74 -12.95
C LEU A 286 20.08 -5.74 -12.67
N LEU A 287 20.37 -4.43 -12.69
CA LEU A 287 19.34 -3.39 -12.58
C LEU A 287 18.35 -3.49 -13.74
N GLU A 288 18.83 -3.63 -14.97
CA GLU A 288 17.98 -3.73 -16.15
C GLU A 288 17.09 -4.97 -16.06
N ASN A 289 17.67 -6.14 -15.78
CA ASN A 289 16.93 -7.39 -15.61
C ASN A 289 15.88 -7.30 -14.50
N THR A 290 16.21 -6.67 -13.37
CA THR A 290 15.29 -6.49 -12.24
C THR A 290 14.11 -5.61 -12.60
N ILE A 291 14.35 -4.47 -13.25
CA ILE A 291 13.29 -3.55 -13.71
C ILE A 291 12.41 -4.22 -14.77
N GLN A 292 13.00 -4.93 -15.73
CA GLN A 292 12.26 -5.65 -16.76
C GLN A 292 11.37 -6.74 -16.16
N ARG A 293 11.92 -7.60 -15.28
CA ARG A 293 11.14 -8.63 -14.56
C ARG A 293 9.99 -8.03 -13.77
N ARG A 294 10.28 -6.98 -12.98
CA ARG A 294 9.27 -6.28 -12.19
C ARG A 294 8.17 -5.66 -13.05
N SER A 295 8.55 -5.04 -14.18
CA SER A 295 7.58 -4.45 -15.11
C SER A 295 6.65 -5.48 -15.74
N ALA A 296 7.18 -6.67 -16.07
CA ALA A 296 6.40 -7.77 -16.63
C ALA A 296 5.44 -8.37 -15.59
N GLN A 297 5.91 -8.55 -14.36
CA GLN A 297 5.10 -8.98 -13.22
C GLN A 297 3.96 -7.99 -12.96
N LEU A 298 4.25 -6.70 -12.78
CA LEU A 298 3.23 -5.67 -12.57
C LEU A 298 2.21 -5.65 -13.70
N SER A 299 2.66 -5.72 -14.96
CA SER A 299 1.74 -5.76 -16.11
C SER A 299 0.85 -7.01 -16.13
N ARG A 300 1.34 -8.15 -15.63
CA ARG A 300 0.53 -9.37 -15.44
C ARG A 300 -0.47 -9.20 -14.31
N ASP A 301 -0.04 -8.71 -13.16
CA ASP A 301 -0.90 -8.54 -11.98
C ASP A 301 -2.00 -7.51 -12.24
N LEU A 302 -1.67 -6.41 -12.92
CA LEU A 302 -2.65 -5.42 -13.35
C LEU A 302 -3.74 -6.02 -14.25
N ARG A 303 -3.37 -6.91 -15.18
CA ARG A 303 -4.34 -7.61 -16.03
C ARG A 303 -5.27 -8.48 -15.20
N TRP A 304 -4.74 -9.28 -14.27
CA TRP A 304 -5.56 -10.15 -13.42
C TRP A 304 -6.46 -9.36 -12.48
N THR A 305 -5.96 -8.31 -11.85
CA THR A 305 -6.75 -7.42 -10.99
C THR A 305 -7.85 -6.72 -11.78
N ALA A 306 -7.56 -6.24 -12.99
CA ALA A 306 -8.56 -5.63 -13.85
C ALA A 306 -9.61 -6.64 -14.35
N LEU A 307 -9.21 -7.87 -14.69
CA LEU A 307 -10.14 -8.94 -15.10
C LEU A 307 -11.08 -9.33 -13.96
N ARG A 308 -10.56 -9.54 -12.74
CA ARG A 308 -11.38 -9.82 -11.55
C ARG A 308 -12.38 -8.69 -11.27
N ALA A 309 -11.92 -7.45 -11.31
CA ALA A 309 -12.80 -6.31 -11.08
C ALA A 309 -13.83 -6.13 -12.22
N THR A 310 -13.47 -6.47 -13.47
CA THR A 310 -14.43 -6.50 -14.60
C THR A 310 -15.52 -7.53 -14.35
N LEU A 311 -15.16 -8.74 -13.92
CA LEU A 311 -16.11 -9.80 -13.59
C LEU A 311 -17.05 -9.35 -12.45
N TYR A 312 -16.50 -8.76 -11.38
CA TYR A 312 -17.30 -8.27 -10.27
C TYR A 312 -18.29 -7.16 -10.67
N ILE A 313 -17.82 -6.17 -11.45
CA ILE A 313 -18.68 -5.09 -11.95
C ILE A 313 -19.76 -5.63 -12.87
N PHE A 314 -19.42 -6.61 -13.72
CA PHE A 314 -20.38 -7.26 -14.61
C PHE A 314 -21.47 -8.02 -13.84
N LEU A 315 -21.08 -8.82 -12.84
CA LEU A 315 -22.03 -9.56 -11.99
C LEU A 315 -22.94 -8.63 -11.20
N THR A 316 -22.39 -7.56 -10.61
CA THR A 316 -23.19 -6.57 -9.87
C THR A 316 -24.10 -5.76 -10.79
N LYS A 317 -23.67 -5.43 -12.02
CA LYS A 317 -24.53 -4.78 -13.03
C LYS A 317 -25.66 -5.69 -13.49
N MET A 318 -25.39 -6.99 -13.69
CA MET A 318 -26.45 -7.95 -14.00
C MET A 318 -27.49 -7.98 -12.89
N LEU A 319 -27.06 -8.14 -11.64
CA LEU A 319 -27.97 -8.21 -10.50
C LEU A 319 -28.85 -6.96 -10.43
N ILE A 320 -28.25 -5.76 -10.50
CA ILE A 320 -29.01 -4.50 -10.49
C ILE A 320 -29.90 -4.37 -11.72
N GLY A 321 -29.42 -4.77 -12.90
CA GLY A 321 -30.20 -4.75 -14.14
C GLY A 321 -31.45 -5.62 -14.04
N PHE A 322 -31.31 -6.87 -13.59
CA PHE A 322 -32.43 -7.81 -13.47
C PHE A 322 -33.35 -7.50 -12.28
N SER A 323 -32.82 -6.99 -11.16
CA SER A 323 -33.62 -6.73 -9.96
C SER A 323 -34.30 -5.36 -9.96
N ILE A 324 -33.76 -4.37 -10.66
CA ILE A 324 -34.24 -2.98 -10.61
C ILE A 324 -34.62 -2.48 -12.00
N GLU A 325 -33.70 -2.50 -12.98
CA GLU A 325 -33.95 -1.88 -14.29
C GLU A 325 -35.04 -2.60 -15.08
N VAL A 326 -34.97 -3.93 -15.18
CA VAL A 326 -35.94 -4.74 -15.93
C VAL A 326 -37.36 -4.61 -15.34
N PRO A 327 -37.58 -4.79 -14.02
CA PRO A 327 -38.89 -4.57 -13.43
C PRO A 327 -39.39 -3.12 -13.64
N TYR A 328 -38.51 -2.14 -13.52
CA TYR A 328 -38.89 -0.74 -13.74
C TYR A 328 -39.39 -0.50 -15.17
N GLU A 329 -38.66 -0.98 -16.17
CA GLU A 329 -39.01 -0.79 -17.58
C GLU A 329 -40.27 -1.57 -17.97
N MET A 330 -40.42 -2.79 -17.46
CA MET A 330 -41.59 -3.62 -17.75
C MET A 330 -42.87 -3.14 -17.03
N PHE A 331 -42.78 -2.83 -15.73
CA PHE A 331 -43.98 -2.54 -14.92
C PHE A 331 -44.33 -1.05 -14.86
N VAL A 332 -43.35 -0.14 -14.88
CA VAL A 332 -43.60 1.31 -14.78
C VAL A 332 -43.68 1.96 -16.15
N LEU A 333 -42.71 1.66 -17.02
CA LEU A 333 -42.64 2.28 -18.36
C LEU A 333 -43.39 1.48 -19.43
N SER A 334 -43.86 0.26 -19.12
CA SER A 334 -44.58 -0.64 -20.05
C SER A 334 -43.87 -0.84 -21.40
N SER A 335 -42.55 -0.66 -21.43
CA SER A 335 -41.73 -0.66 -22.64
C SER A 335 -40.35 -1.19 -22.29
N PHE A 336 -39.96 -2.32 -22.90
CA PHE A 336 -38.65 -2.92 -22.68
C PHE A 336 -37.85 -2.90 -23.98
N HIS A 337 -36.78 -2.11 -24.00
CA HIS A 337 -35.92 -1.97 -25.16
C HIS A 337 -34.68 -2.87 -25.00
N VAL A 338 -34.77 -4.09 -25.52
CA VAL A 338 -33.69 -5.09 -25.48
C VAL A 338 -32.34 -4.51 -25.94
N PRO A 339 -32.23 -3.74 -27.04
CA PRO A 339 -30.95 -3.16 -27.44
C PRO A 339 -30.37 -2.20 -26.39
N ALA A 340 -31.22 -1.37 -25.75
CA ALA A 340 -30.80 -0.45 -24.70
C ALA A 340 -30.24 -1.22 -23.49
N PHE A 341 -30.95 -2.26 -23.07
CA PHE A 341 -30.52 -3.12 -21.96
C PHE A 341 -29.18 -3.83 -22.26
N ILE A 342 -29.00 -4.40 -23.45
CA ILE A 342 -27.75 -5.05 -23.85
C ILE A 342 -26.60 -4.05 -23.84
N VAL A 343 -26.80 -2.86 -24.43
CA VAL A 343 -25.78 -1.79 -24.45
C VAL A 343 -25.43 -1.37 -23.03
N ASN A 344 -26.42 -1.21 -22.15
CA ASN A 344 -26.22 -0.84 -20.75
C ASN A 344 -25.42 -1.89 -19.97
N LEU A 345 -25.69 -3.16 -20.23
CA LEU A 345 -25.03 -4.28 -19.57
C LEU A 345 -23.60 -4.50 -20.08
N ALA A 346 -23.39 -4.38 -21.39
CA ALA A 346 -22.14 -4.79 -22.03
C ALA A 346 -21.07 -3.69 -22.08
N ILE A 347 -21.44 -2.42 -22.32
CA ILE A 347 -20.45 -1.37 -22.59
C ILE A 347 -19.50 -1.13 -21.39
N PRO A 348 -19.96 -0.92 -20.15
CA PRO A 348 -19.05 -0.61 -19.06
C PRO A 348 -18.02 -1.72 -18.78
N PRO A 349 -18.41 -3.01 -18.69
CA PRO A 349 -17.45 -4.12 -18.58
C PRO A 349 -16.54 -4.27 -19.79
N LEU A 350 -17.05 -4.05 -21.01
CA LEU A 350 -16.24 -4.14 -22.23
C LEU A 350 -15.13 -3.07 -22.25
N ILE A 351 -15.46 -1.83 -21.87
CA ILE A 351 -14.46 -0.75 -21.74
C ILE A 351 -13.41 -1.14 -20.69
N MET A 352 -13.83 -1.72 -19.58
CA MET A 352 -12.90 -2.18 -18.55
C MET A 352 -11.99 -3.31 -19.05
N LEU A 353 -12.53 -4.28 -19.79
CA LEU A 353 -11.78 -5.37 -20.40
C LEU A 353 -10.75 -4.85 -21.41
N VAL A 354 -11.15 -3.92 -22.29
CA VAL A 354 -10.22 -3.27 -23.23
C VAL A 354 -9.12 -2.54 -22.47
N MET A 355 -9.44 -1.84 -21.39
CA MET A 355 -8.45 -1.18 -20.54
C MET A 355 -7.54 -2.14 -19.78
N ALA A 356 -8.05 -3.30 -19.37
CA ALA A 356 -7.30 -4.38 -18.75
C ALA A 356 -6.26 -4.96 -19.70
N LEU A 357 -6.70 -5.32 -20.91
CA LEU A 357 -5.86 -5.92 -21.95
C LEU A 357 -4.86 -4.90 -22.53
N SER A 358 -5.21 -3.61 -22.55
CA SER A 358 -4.34 -2.51 -22.99
C SER A 358 -3.35 -2.06 -21.90
N ALA A 359 -2.77 -3.01 -21.16
CA ALA A 359 -1.77 -2.72 -20.14
C ALA A 359 -0.59 -1.94 -20.76
N PRO A 360 -0.09 -0.87 -20.13
CA PRO A 360 1.01 -0.08 -20.67
C PRO A 360 2.22 -0.97 -20.90
N ARG A 361 2.77 -0.97 -22.12
CA ARG A 361 4.12 -1.52 -22.34
C ARG A 361 5.13 -0.51 -21.80
N VAL A 362 6.05 -0.98 -20.97
CA VAL A 362 7.13 -0.14 -20.46
C VAL A 362 8.09 0.17 -21.61
N SER A 363 8.38 1.45 -21.81
CA SER A 363 9.32 1.89 -22.85
C SER A 363 10.75 1.62 -22.40
N GLN A 364 11.56 1.01 -23.27
CA GLN A 364 12.99 0.77 -23.00
C GLN A 364 13.76 2.06 -22.70
N LYS A 365 13.34 3.20 -23.28
CA LYS A 365 13.92 4.51 -22.96
C LYS A 365 13.71 4.92 -21.51
N ILE A 366 12.58 4.54 -20.91
CA ILE A 366 12.29 4.82 -19.50
C ILE A 366 13.13 3.90 -18.61
N VAL A 367 13.28 2.62 -18.98
CA VAL A 367 14.12 1.67 -18.26
C VAL A 367 15.57 2.15 -18.23
N ALA A 368 16.16 2.47 -19.38
CA ALA A 368 17.52 2.99 -19.47
C ALA A 368 17.72 4.23 -18.57
N LYS A 369 16.79 5.20 -18.62
CA LYS A 369 16.86 6.38 -17.75
C LYS A 369 16.83 6.03 -16.26
N ILE A 370 16.04 5.05 -15.85
CA ILE A 370 15.96 4.60 -14.45
C ILE A 370 17.27 3.96 -14.03
N VAL A 371 17.87 3.13 -14.90
CA VAL A 371 19.17 2.48 -14.70
C VAL A 371 20.28 3.52 -14.57
N ASP A 372 20.41 4.46 -15.51
CA ASP A 372 21.40 5.55 -15.47
C ASP A 372 21.29 6.34 -14.16
N THR A 373 20.07 6.71 -13.79
CA THR A 373 19.81 7.45 -12.56
C THR A 373 20.13 6.60 -11.32
N ALA A 374 19.86 5.29 -11.34
CA ALA A 374 20.17 4.38 -10.23
C ALA A 374 21.68 4.24 -10.02
N LEU A 375 22.45 4.07 -11.11
CA LEU A 375 23.91 4.04 -11.07
C LEU A 375 24.48 5.35 -10.50
N LEU A 376 23.96 6.49 -10.97
CA LEU A 376 24.35 7.81 -10.47
C LEU A 376 24.02 7.99 -8.98
N LEU A 377 22.91 7.44 -8.49
CA LEU A 377 22.54 7.50 -7.06
C LEU A 377 23.41 6.58 -6.19
N ALA A 378 23.84 5.43 -6.71
CA ALA A 378 24.58 4.41 -5.97
C ALA A 378 26.09 4.65 -5.91
N PHE A 379 26.71 5.10 -7.01
CA PHE A 379 28.17 5.12 -7.17
C PHE A 379 28.77 6.51 -7.37
N GLU A 380 28.02 7.48 -7.89
CA GLU A 380 28.54 8.82 -8.18
C GLU A 380 28.28 9.81 -7.03
N GLU A 381 29.21 10.73 -6.78
CA GLU A 381 29.08 11.77 -5.72
C GLU A 381 28.59 13.14 -6.24
N GLY A 382 28.31 13.27 -7.54
CA GLY A 382 27.95 14.56 -8.19
C GLY A 382 26.59 15.14 -7.75
N SER A 383 26.37 16.44 -7.95
CA SER A 383 25.08 17.09 -7.64
C SER A 383 23.96 16.61 -8.57
N LEU A 384 22.78 16.41 -8.00
CA LEU A 384 21.57 16.00 -8.72
C LEU A 384 20.84 17.21 -9.29
N GLU A 385 20.27 17.06 -10.49
CA GLU A 385 19.40 18.09 -11.06
C GLU A 385 18.11 18.22 -10.25
N MET A 386 17.75 19.46 -9.91
CA MET A 386 16.48 19.72 -9.23
C MET A 386 15.33 19.53 -10.22
N PRO A 387 14.31 18.69 -9.91
CA PRO A 387 13.22 18.45 -10.84
C PRO A 387 12.46 19.75 -11.13
N ARG A 388 12.11 19.96 -12.41
CA ARG A 388 11.48 21.20 -12.88
C ARG A 388 10.27 21.58 -12.03
N ARG A 389 10.26 22.81 -11.52
CA ARG A 389 9.10 23.37 -10.81
C ARG A 389 7.98 23.60 -11.82
N VAL A 390 6.82 22.98 -11.60
CA VAL A 390 5.61 23.33 -12.36
C VAL A 390 5.33 24.81 -12.09
N PRO A 391 5.30 25.67 -13.13
CA PRO A 391 5.11 27.10 -12.94
C PRO A 391 3.75 27.35 -12.27
N ARG A 392 3.73 28.22 -11.24
CA ARG A 392 2.48 28.72 -10.66
C ARG A 392 1.72 29.44 -11.78
N ARG A 393 0.64 28.84 -12.28
CA ARG A 393 -0.21 29.47 -13.29
C ARG A 393 -0.93 30.65 -12.62
N THR A 394 -0.95 31.81 -13.29
CA THR A 394 -1.67 33.00 -12.85
C THR A 394 -3.16 32.71 -12.62
N SER A 395 -3.78 33.43 -11.67
CA SER A 395 -5.15 33.15 -11.20
C SER A 395 -6.20 33.18 -12.33
N LEU A 396 -6.17 34.20 -13.18
CA LEU A 396 -7.12 34.36 -14.30
C LEU A 396 -7.06 33.23 -15.32
N ARG A 397 -5.85 32.82 -15.71
CA ARG A 397 -5.67 31.73 -16.67
C ARG A 397 -6.15 30.39 -16.09
N THR A 398 -5.95 30.19 -14.80
CA THR A 398 -6.45 28.99 -14.10
C THR A 398 -7.97 28.97 -14.04
N MET A 399 -8.59 30.13 -13.78
CA MET A 399 -10.05 30.29 -13.79
C MET A 399 -10.63 29.97 -15.18
N PHE A 400 -10.06 30.53 -16.25
CA PHE A 400 -10.47 30.22 -17.62
C PHE A 400 -10.40 28.72 -17.93
N TYR A 401 -9.28 28.07 -17.62
CA TYR A 401 -9.15 26.62 -17.84
C TYR A 401 -10.11 25.79 -16.99
N SER A 402 -10.42 26.20 -15.75
CA SER A 402 -11.40 25.50 -14.93
C SER A 402 -12.82 25.61 -15.49
N VAL A 403 -13.22 26.80 -15.96
CA VAL A 403 -14.53 27.00 -16.59
C VAL A 403 -14.62 26.18 -17.88
N ALA A 404 -13.60 26.24 -18.73
CA ALA A 404 -13.54 25.43 -19.94
C ALA A 404 -13.63 23.92 -19.65
N ALA A 405 -12.96 23.43 -18.61
CA ALA A 405 -13.02 22.03 -18.21
C ALA A 405 -14.41 21.62 -17.71
N VAL A 406 -15.08 22.46 -16.91
CA VAL A 406 -16.46 22.20 -16.43
C VAL A 406 -17.44 22.20 -17.60
N THR A 407 -17.37 23.19 -18.49
CA THR A 407 -18.24 23.25 -19.68
C THR A 407 -18.04 22.05 -20.59
N LEU A 408 -16.80 21.64 -20.83
CA LEU A 408 -16.48 20.44 -21.61
C LEU A 408 -17.04 19.19 -20.93
N THR A 409 -16.91 19.09 -19.61
CA THR A 409 -17.43 17.96 -18.82
C THR A 409 -18.94 17.83 -18.94
N LEU A 410 -19.67 18.94 -18.76
CA LEU A 410 -21.12 18.99 -18.90
C LEU A 410 -21.56 18.68 -20.34
N GLY A 411 -20.82 19.20 -21.34
CA GLY A 411 -21.08 18.92 -22.75
C GLY A 411 -20.94 17.44 -23.10
N ILE A 412 -19.91 16.75 -22.58
CA ILE A 412 -19.73 15.31 -22.79
C ILE A 412 -20.85 14.52 -22.12
N LEU A 413 -21.20 14.82 -20.87
CA LEU A 413 -22.29 14.12 -20.16
C LEU A 413 -23.63 14.30 -20.86
N TRP A 414 -23.93 15.53 -21.32
CA TRP A 414 -25.13 15.81 -22.09
C TRP A 414 -25.15 15.07 -23.43
N GLY A 415 -24.02 15.04 -24.14
CA GLY A 415 -23.87 14.30 -25.39
C GLY A 415 -24.09 12.80 -25.21
N VAL A 416 -23.51 12.21 -24.16
CA VAL A 416 -23.73 10.80 -23.80
C VAL A 416 -25.19 10.55 -23.44
N ALA A 417 -25.81 11.38 -22.60
CA ALA A 417 -27.21 11.24 -22.24
C ALA A 417 -28.13 11.31 -23.48
N ARG A 418 -27.85 12.23 -24.43
CA ARG A 418 -28.57 12.32 -25.70
C ARG A 418 -28.37 11.09 -26.59
N ALA A 419 -27.15 10.56 -26.68
CA ALA A 419 -26.86 9.35 -27.44
C ALA A 419 -27.58 8.12 -26.85
N LEU A 420 -27.60 7.99 -25.53
CA LEU A 420 -28.34 6.92 -24.84
C LEU A 420 -29.86 7.09 -24.99
N ALA A 421 -30.37 8.32 -24.90
CA ALA A 421 -31.79 8.60 -25.13
C ALA A 421 -32.21 8.24 -26.58
N ALA A 422 -31.34 8.47 -27.57
CA ALA A 422 -31.57 8.06 -28.95
C ALA A 422 -31.61 6.52 -29.13
N LEU A 423 -31.01 5.77 -28.20
CA LEU A 423 -31.10 4.31 -28.12
C LEU A 423 -32.31 3.83 -27.29
N ASN A 424 -33.22 4.73 -26.92
CA ASN A 424 -34.39 4.49 -26.06
C ASN A 424 -34.03 4.03 -24.63
N PHE A 425 -32.94 4.54 -24.07
CA PHE A 425 -32.67 4.34 -22.64
C PHE A 425 -33.69 5.11 -21.79
N SER A 426 -34.22 4.46 -20.76
CA SER A 426 -34.96 5.13 -19.69
C SER A 426 -34.06 6.12 -18.92
N TRP A 427 -34.64 7.13 -18.29
CA TRP A 427 -33.85 8.05 -17.44
C TRP A 427 -33.12 7.31 -16.31
N LEU A 428 -33.75 6.25 -15.77
CA LEU A 428 -33.14 5.34 -14.80
C LEU A 428 -31.96 4.62 -15.43
N GLY A 429 -32.12 4.03 -16.62
CA GLY A 429 -31.04 3.37 -17.37
C GLY A 429 -29.87 4.30 -17.68
N ILE A 430 -30.12 5.56 -18.07
CA ILE A 430 -29.07 6.57 -18.25
C ILE A 430 -28.33 6.82 -16.93
N GLY A 431 -29.06 6.99 -15.83
CA GLY A 431 -28.49 7.19 -14.50
C GLY A 431 -27.60 6.04 -14.07
N VAL A 432 -28.09 4.80 -14.20
CA VAL A 432 -27.32 3.60 -13.84
C VAL A 432 -26.13 3.41 -14.78
N PHE A 433 -26.27 3.68 -16.08
CA PHE A 433 -25.16 3.63 -17.03
C PHE A 433 -24.03 4.59 -16.63
N VAL A 434 -24.36 5.86 -16.36
CA VAL A 434 -23.38 6.88 -15.94
C VAL A 434 -22.73 6.49 -14.62
N PHE A 435 -23.49 5.93 -13.67
CA PHE A 435 -22.97 5.43 -12.41
C PHE A 435 -21.93 4.32 -12.62
N PHE A 436 -22.24 3.29 -13.41
CA PHE A 436 -21.31 2.19 -13.68
C PHE A 436 -20.11 2.63 -14.52
N MET A 437 -20.30 3.52 -15.49
CA MET A 437 -19.19 4.13 -16.24
C MET A 437 -18.25 4.92 -15.35
N SER A 438 -18.78 5.58 -14.31
CA SER A 438 -18.00 6.31 -13.31
C SER A 438 -17.19 5.36 -12.42
N LEU A 439 -17.80 4.26 -11.97
CA LEU A 439 -17.09 3.20 -11.24
C LEU A 439 -15.97 2.59 -12.09
N VAL A 440 -16.27 2.18 -13.32
CA VAL A 440 -15.28 1.60 -14.25
C VAL A 440 -14.12 2.58 -14.48
N SER A 441 -14.41 3.87 -14.67
CA SER A 441 -13.38 4.90 -14.86
C SER A 441 -12.47 5.07 -13.63
N LEU A 442 -13.03 5.02 -12.43
CA LEU A 442 -12.25 5.02 -11.19
C LEU A 442 -11.38 3.77 -11.06
N PHE A 443 -11.93 2.60 -11.33
CA PHE A 443 -11.18 1.35 -11.29
C PHE A 443 -10.07 1.35 -12.33
N ALA A 444 -10.34 1.78 -13.56
CA ALA A 444 -9.33 1.90 -14.61
C ALA A 444 -8.17 2.83 -14.20
N TRP A 445 -8.48 3.94 -13.52
CA TRP A 445 -7.47 4.84 -12.97
C TRP A 445 -6.69 4.21 -11.79
N ARG A 446 -7.38 3.49 -10.91
CA ARG A 446 -6.79 2.84 -9.72
C ARG A 446 -5.91 1.65 -10.10
N VAL A 447 -6.36 0.78 -11.00
CA VAL A 447 -5.60 -0.37 -11.51
C VAL A 447 -4.25 0.07 -12.05
N ARG A 448 -4.18 1.18 -12.80
CA ARG A 448 -2.91 1.62 -13.41
C ARG A 448 -1.99 2.39 -12.46
N LYS A 449 -2.41 2.60 -11.21
CA LYS A 449 -1.66 3.39 -10.21
C LYS A 449 -0.24 2.82 -9.96
N PRO A 450 -0.02 1.50 -9.77
CA PRO A 450 1.33 0.98 -9.49
C PRO A 450 2.36 1.30 -10.58
N LEU A 451 2.01 1.13 -11.87
CA LEU A 451 2.91 1.47 -12.98
C LEU A 451 3.19 2.97 -13.07
N ARG A 452 2.18 3.80 -12.78
CA ARG A 452 2.34 5.27 -12.77
C ARG A 452 3.21 5.73 -11.61
N ASP A 453 3.04 5.12 -10.45
CA ASP A 453 3.79 5.44 -9.24
C ASP A 453 5.27 5.06 -9.38
N MET A 454 5.60 4.08 -10.23
CA MET A 454 6.97 3.74 -10.63
C MET A 454 7.49 4.54 -11.84
N GLY A 455 6.73 5.51 -12.37
CA GLY A 455 7.14 6.25 -13.57
C GLY A 455 7.28 5.39 -14.83
N LEU A 456 6.85 4.12 -14.78
CA LEU A 456 6.89 3.15 -15.88
C LEU A 456 5.64 3.25 -16.78
N ALA A 457 4.64 4.03 -16.37
CA ALA A 457 3.52 4.37 -17.22
C ALA A 457 4.05 5.18 -18.42
N GLY A 458 4.17 4.51 -19.57
CA GLY A 458 4.52 5.17 -20.82
C GLY A 458 3.61 6.38 -21.07
N SER A 459 4.19 7.45 -21.61
CA SER A 459 3.42 8.54 -22.20
C SER A 459 2.47 7.94 -23.24
N ARG A 460 1.18 8.21 -23.11
CA ARG A 460 0.24 7.91 -24.19
C ARG A 460 0.46 8.93 -25.30
N GLU A 461 1.43 8.68 -26.18
CA GLU A 461 1.85 9.64 -27.22
C GLU A 461 0.91 9.73 -28.44
N GLY A 462 -0.33 9.24 -28.33
CA GLY A 462 -1.29 9.20 -29.44
C GLY A 462 -2.45 10.19 -29.31
N PHE A 463 -2.85 10.81 -30.41
CA PHE A 463 -4.06 11.65 -30.49
C PHE A 463 -5.31 10.94 -29.94
N PHE A 464 -5.54 9.68 -30.31
CA PHE A 464 -6.67 8.88 -29.82
C PHE A 464 -6.65 8.64 -28.31
N ALA A 465 -5.47 8.55 -27.71
CA ALA A 465 -5.36 8.40 -26.27
C ALA A 465 -5.75 9.68 -25.52
N VAL A 466 -5.38 10.84 -26.06
CA VAL A 466 -5.79 12.15 -25.51
C VAL A 466 -7.31 12.30 -25.62
N VAL A 467 -7.90 11.95 -26.76
CA VAL A 467 -9.36 11.97 -26.94
C VAL A 467 -10.07 11.04 -25.97
N ALA A 468 -9.59 9.80 -25.81
CA ALA A 468 -10.15 8.85 -24.86
C ALA A 468 -10.07 9.35 -23.40
N GLU A 469 -8.99 10.03 -23.04
CA GLU A 469 -8.82 10.62 -21.70
C GLU A 469 -9.79 11.78 -21.47
N ILE A 470 -10.01 12.62 -22.49
CA ILE A 470 -11.01 13.70 -22.44
C ILE A 470 -12.42 13.13 -22.25
N ILE A 471 -12.80 12.08 -23.00
CA ILE A 471 -14.12 11.44 -22.90
C ILE A 471 -14.29 10.74 -21.53
N ALA A 472 -13.24 10.13 -20.99
CA ALA A 472 -13.30 9.45 -19.69
C ALA A 472 -13.31 10.41 -18.50
N PHE A 473 -12.85 11.66 -18.68
CA PHE A 473 -12.69 12.63 -17.59
C PHE A 473 -13.97 12.92 -16.79
N PRO A 474 -15.16 13.14 -17.40
CA PRO A 474 -16.40 13.37 -16.67
C PRO A 474 -16.79 12.21 -15.76
N PHE A 475 -16.64 10.99 -16.24
CA PHE A 475 -16.92 9.77 -15.48
C PHE A 475 -15.91 9.59 -14.35
N LEU A 476 -14.64 9.91 -14.58
CA LEU A 476 -13.62 9.92 -13.53
C LEU A 476 -13.93 10.95 -12.45
N ALA A 477 -14.37 12.15 -12.83
CA ALA A 477 -14.76 13.21 -11.90
C ALA A 477 -16.01 12.82 -11.09
N ALA A 478 -17.05 12.32 -11.75
CA ALA A 478 -18.27 11.82 -11.11
C ALA A 478 -17.97 10.66 -10.16
N GLY A 479 -17.13 9.72 -10.58
CA GLY A 479 -16.68 8.62 -9.73
C GLY A 479 -15.88 9.13 -8.53
N ARG A 480 -14.99 10.11 -8.70
CA ARG A 480 -14.24 10.68 -7.58
C ARG A 480 -15.18 11.34 -6.56
N LEU A 481 -16.20 12.06 -7.03
CA LEU A 481 -17.25 12.63 -6.18
C LEU A 481 -18.00 11.52 -5.42
N LEU A 482 -18.41 10.46 -6.11
CA LEU A 482 -19.05 9.30 -5.49
C LEU A 482 -18.14 8.68 -4.41
N SER A 483 -16.86 8.50 -4.71
CA SER A 483 -15.88 7.99 -3.75
C SER A 483 -15.70 8.92 -2.55
N THR A 484 -15.81 10.24 -2.70
CA THR A 484 -15.72 11.20 -1.58
C THR A 484 -17.01 11.29 -0.77
N LEU A 485 -18.18 11.22 -1.41
CA LEU A 485 -19.47 11.20 -0.72
C LEU A 485 -19.64 9.89 0.07
N LEU A 486 -19.14 8.78 -0.50
CA LEU A 486 -19.05 7.49 0.16
C LEU A 486 -17.79 7.35 1.05
N SER A 487 -16.87 8.34 1.08
CA SER A 487 -15.63 8.24 1.88
C SER A 487 -15.82 8.34 3.39
N GLY A 488 -17.00 8.80 3.84
CA GLY A 488 -17.43 8.65 5.23
C GLY A 488 -17.71 7.20 5.61
N PHE A 489 -17.82 6.31 4.62
CA PHE A 489 -18.05 4.89 4.78
C PHE A 489 -16.83 4.11 4.29
N SER A 490 -16.09 3.59 5.27
CA SER A 490 -15.29 2.38 5.13
C SER A 490 -16.07 1.23 4.46
N LEU A 491 -17.40 1.32 4.29
CA LEU A 491 -18.31 0.34 3.70
C LEU A 491 -17.87 -0.24 2.36
N PHE A 492 -17.16 0.46 1.47
CA PHE A 492 -16.72 -0.19 0.21
C PHE A 492 -15.58 -1.18 0.45
N LEU A 493 -14.54 -0.76 1.19
CA LEU A 493 -13.44 -1.66 1.60
C LEU A 493 -13.92 -2.70 2.62
N PHE A 494 -14.79 -2.30 3.53
CA PHE A 494 -15.47 -3.18 4.49
C PHE A 494 -16.44 -4.13 3.78
N MET A 495 -17.15 -3.75 2.72
CA MET A 495 -17.98 -4.69 1.94
C MET A 495 -17.09 -5.66 1.19
N VAL A 496 -16.01 -5.18 0.56
CA VAL A 496 -15.06 -6.07 -0.12
C VAL A 496 -14.41 -7.03 0.89
N ASP A 497 -13.98 -6.56 2.07
CA ASP A 497 -13.45 -7.41 3.15
C ASP A 497 -14.53 -8.29 3.79
N VAL A 498 -15.77 -7.83 3.97
CA VAL A 498 -16.85 -8.61 4.60
C VAL A 498 -17.48 -9.61 3.63
N PHE A 499 -17.52 -9.34 2.34
CA PHE A 499 -18.04 -10.27 1.34
C PHE A 499 -16.97 -11.20 0.76
N ILE A 500 -15.67 -10.86 0.87
CA ILE A 500 -14.56 -11.71 0.41
C ILE A 500 -13.81 -12.36 1.59
N GLU A 501 -13.39 -11.61 2.60
CA GLU A 501 -12.54 -12.07 3.71
C GLU A 501 -13.34 -12.85 4.77
N SER A 502 -14.55 -12.39 5.14
CA SER A 502 -15.33 -13.01 6.23
C SER A 502 -15.92 -14.39 5.88
N PRO A 503 -16.48 -14.65 4.69
CA PRO A 503 -17.00 -15.97 4.33
C PRO A 503 -15.85 -16.97 4.15
N LEU A 504 -14.72 -16.51 3.59
CA LEU A 504 -13.53 -17.33 3.46
C LEU A 504 -12.95 -17.72 4.83
N LYS A 505 -12.84 -16.76 5.76
CA LYS A 505 -12.39 -17.03 7.14
C LYS A 505 -13.33 -17.95 7.90
N PHE A 506 -14.64 -17.77 7.76
CA PHE A 506 -15.64 -18.65 8.37
C PHE A 506 -15.55 -20.07 7.81
N PHE A 507 -15.44 -20.22 6.49
CA PHE A 507 -15.25 -21.51 5.84
C PHE A 507 -13.95 -22.20 6.25
N LEU A 508 -12.85 -21.45 6.35
CA LEU A 508 -11.55 -21.98 6.77
C LEU A 508 -11.53 -22.38 8.26
N GLY A 509 -12.13 -21.57 9.15
CA GLY A 509 -12.29 -21.94 10.56
C GLY A 509 -13.13 -23.21 10.73
N PHE A 510 -14.21 -23.34 9.96
CA PHE A 510 -15.01 -24.57 9.94
C PHE A 510 -14.22 -25.80 9.47
N VAL A 511 -13.35 -25.66 8.46
CA VAL A 511 -12.49 -26.76 8.00
C VAL A 511 -11.45 -27.14 9.07
N GLU A 512 -10.93 -26.17 9.82
CA GLU A 512 -9.99 -26.42 10.91
C GLU A 512 -10.64 -27.15 12.08
N ASP A 513 -11.81 -26.69 12.55
CA ASP A 513 -12.59 -27.35 13.60
C ASP A 513 -12.95 -28.79 13.19
N TRP A 514 -13.28 -28.98 11.92
CA TRP A 514 -13.55 -30.31 11.35
C TRP A 514 -12.30 -31.21 11.34
N LEU A 515 -11.13 -30.69 11.00
CA LEU A 515 -9.87 -31.46 11.00
C LEU A 515 -9.41 -31.83 12.41
N VAL A 516 -9.58 -30.94 13.38
CA VAL A 516 -9.30 -31.23 14.80
C VAL A 516 -10.23 -32.32 15.31
N PHE A 517 -11.53 -32.19 15.06
CA PHE A 517 -12.53 -33.20 15.43
C PHE A 517 -12.21 -34.58 14.82
N LEU A 518 -11.83 -34.64 13.54
CA LEU A 518 -11.46 -35.90 12.90
C LEU A 518 -10.23 -36.55 13.54
N ARG A 519 -9.28 -35.74 14.04
CA ARG A 519 -8.09 -36.26 14.72
C ARG A 519 -8.42 -36.78 16.12
N GLU A 520 -9.21 -36.03 16.89
CA GLU A 520 -9.69 -36.47 18.21
C GLU A 520 -10.48 -37.78 18.09
N LYS A 521 -11.37 -37.89 17.08
CA LYS A 521 -12.08 -39.15 16.81
C LYS A 521 -11.14 -40.28 16.42
N ARG A 522 -10.11 -40.01 15.62
CA ARG A 522 -9.10 -41.03 15.26
C ARG A 522 -8.33 -41.52 16.49
N GLU A 523 -7.99 -40.63 17.41
CA GLU A 523 -7.29 -40.96 18.66
C GLU A 523 -8.19 -41.76 19.61
N GLU A 524 -9.46 -41.37 19.79
CA GLU A 524 -10.46 -42.17 20.53
C GLU A 524 -10.61 -43.59 19.95
N PHE A 525 -10.69 -43.73 18.63
CA PHE A 525 -10.80 -45.04 17.96
C PHE A 525 -9.54 -45.92 18.15
N ILE A 526 -8.36 -45.31 18.31
CA ILE A 526 -7.10 -46.03 18.55
C ILE A 526 -6.96 -46.41 20.03
N GLU A 527 -7.45 -45.56 20.94
CA GLU A 527 -7.49 -45.85 22.38
C GLU A 527 -8.55 -46.92 22.73
N GLU A 528 -9.68 -47.00 22.02
CA GLU A 528 -10.68 -48.07 22.21
C GLU A 528 -10.21 -49.46 21.69
N GLN A 529 -9.11 -49.53 20.95
CA GLN A 529 -8.53 -50.79 20.44
C GLN A 529 -7.33 -51.31 21.24
N ASN A 530 -6.86 -50.57 22.25
CA ASN A 530 -5.88 -51.02 23.25
C ASN A 530 -6.58 -51.34 24.57
#